data_AF-A0A3D3VCG8-F1
#
_entry.id   AF-A0A3D3VCG8-F1
#
_cell.length_a   1.000
_cell.length_b   1.000
_cell.length_c   1.000
_cell.angle_alpha   90.00
_cell.angle_beta   90.00
_cell.angle_gamma   90.00
#
_symmetry.space_group_name_H-M   'P 1'
#
loop_
_entity.id
_entity.type
_entity.pdbx_description
1 polymer ?
#
loop_
_entity_poly.entity_id
_entity_poly.type
_entity_poly.pdbx_seq_one_letter_code
_entity_poly.pdbx_strand_id
1 'polypeptide(L)'
;WQSEIGASALTSTLQNQDSRDSGRRNALAVHYSGKNGPWGVQLQATRQDMSPENPGRDKLVSFGSFDGTFNVAAKGNLYVADLSYDIPGSLGWLSGVKVYGNYSLFDKDESSFEDSQRFILGTSFSLKDLWIAVEWLHGKHDPYIGGGSYTQSLGAGGSERWENQLYTNIGYYF
;
A
#
# COMPACT_ATOMS: atom_id res chain seq x y z
N TRP A 1 -19.97 9.43 15.28
CA TRP A 1 -19.17 8.43 14.56
C TRP A 1 -20.09 7.48 13.83
N GLN A 2 -20.03 7.49 12.49
CA GLN A 2 -20.53 6.40 11.65
C GLN A 2 -19.34 5.51 11.36
N SER A 3 -19.40 4.24 11.74
CA SER A 3 -18.25 3.35 11.63
C SER A 3 -18.66 1.94 11.24
N GLU A 4 -17.75 1.27 10.53
CA GLU A 4 -17.85 -0.10 10.09
C GLU A 4 -16.59 -0.86 10.52
N ILE A 5 -16.78 -2.09 10.98
CA ILE A 5 -15.71 -3.06 11.18
C ILE A 5 -16.05 -4.26 10.31
N GLY A 6 -15.07 -4.73 9.54
CA GLY A 6 -15.23 -5.87 8.67
C GLY A 6 -14.03 -6.80 8.70
N ALA A 7 -14.22 -8.00 8.16
CA ALA A 7 -13.17 -8.98 7.98
C ALA A 7 -13.32 -9.65 6.61
N SER A 8 -12.21 -10.10 6.03
CA SER A 8 -12.20 -10.81 4.76
C SER A 8 -11.17 -11.93 4.76
N ALA A 9 -11.41 -12.92 3.91
CA ALA A 9 -10.54 -14.08 3.75
C ALA A 9 -10.37 -14.42 2.28
N LEU A 10 -9.17 -14.84 1.90
CA LEU A 10 -8.84 -15.36 0.58
C LEU A 10 -8.10 -16.69 0.75
N THR A 11 -8.49 -17.71 -0.02
CA THR A 11 -7.74 -18.95 -0.17
C THR A 11 -7.70 -19.34 -1.64
N SER A 12 -6.54 -19.71 -2.15
CA SER A 12 -6.36 -20.04 -3.57
C SER A 12 -5.14 -20.94 -3.78
N THR A 13 -5.14 -21.70 -4.87
CA THR A 13 -3.98 -22.44 -5.34
C THR A 13 -2.96 -21.47 -5.95
N LEU A 14 -1.68 -21.66 -5.62
CA LEU A 14 -0.57 -20.89 -6.17
C LEU A 14 0.25 -21.79 -7.10
N GLN A 15 -0.02 -21.73 -8.41
CA GLN A 15 0.69 -22.54 -9.39
C GLN A 15 2.12 -22.04 -9.59
N ASN A 16 3.10 -22.90 -9.43
CA ASN A 16 4.49 -22.59 -9.69
C ASN A 16 4.86 -23.03 -11.12
N GLN A 17 5.26 -22.09 -11.96
CA GLN A 17 5.61 -22.36 -13.35
C GLN A 17 7.03 -22.95 -13.51
N ASP A 18 7.90 -22.74 -12.53
CA ASP A 18 9.29 -23.22 -12.54
C ASP A 18 9.38 -24.68 -12.09
N SER A 19 8.74 -25.04 -10.98
CA SER A 19 8.71 -26.42 -10.47
C SER A 19 7.60 -27.29 -11.05
N ARG A 20 6.56 -26.67 -11.65
CA ARG A 20 5.31 -27.32 -12.07
C ARG A 20 4.44 -27.86 -10.94
N ASP A 21 4.80 -27.57 -9.69
CA ASP A 21 4.00 -27.92 -8.51
C ASP A 21 3.02 -26.82 -8.13
N SER A 22 2.08 -27.15 -7.24
CA SER A 22 1.04 -26.24 -6.76
C SER A 22 1.19 -25.96 -5.28
N GLY A 23 1.56 -24.73 -4.96
CA GLY A 23 1.53 -24.20 -3.61
C GLY A 23 0.16 -23.65 -3.22
N ARG A 24 0.13 -22.90 -2.13
CA ARG A 24 -1.11 -22.30 -1.62
C ARG A 24 -0.91 -20.85 -1.20
N ARG A 25 -1.94 -20.02 -1.43
CA ARG A 25 -2.03 -18.66 -0.92
C ARG A 25 -3.26 -18.53 -0.05
N ASN A 26 -3.06 -18.01 1.16
CA ASN A 26 -4.11 -17.61 2.06
C ASN A 26 -3.87 -16.16 2.52
N ALA A 27 -4.95 -15.40 2.71
CA ALA A 27 -4.89 -14.10 3.35
C ALA A 27 -6.11 -13.90 4.24
N LEU A 28 -5.92 -13.25 5.38
CA LEU A 28 -6.98 -12.87 6.31
C LEU A 28 -6.79 -11.40 6.66
N ALA A 29 -7.85 -10.61 6.58
CA ALA A 29 -7.81 -9.20 6.91
C ALA A 29 -8.93 -8.83 7.88
N VAL A 30 -8.63 -7.85 8.73
CA VAL A 30 -9.61 -7.08 9.48
C VAL A 30 -9.44 -5.61 9.12
N HIS A 31 -10.54 -4.89 8.99
CA HIS A 31 -10.54 -3.48 8.64
C HIS A 31 -11.58 -2.70 9.43
N TYR A 32 -11.27 -1.42 9.61
CA TYR A 32 -12.14 -0.43 10.23
C TYR A 32 -12.24 0.78 9.31
N SER A 33 -13.44 1.32 9.15
CA SER A 33 -13.68 2.60 8.51
C SER A 33 -14.59 3.44 9.39
N GLY A 34 -14.21 4.68 9.65
CA GLY A 34 -14.93 5.58 10.54
C GLY A 34 -14.99 6.99 9.99
N LYS A 35 -16.16 7.62 10.08
CA LYS A 35 -16.36 9.04 9.76
C LYS A 35 -17.06 9.77 10.88
N ASN A 36 -16.57 10.97 11.21
CA ASN A 36 -17.20 11.85 12.19
C ASN A 36 -17.00 13.31 11.81
N GLY A 37 -18.04 13.87 11.19
CA GLY A 37 -17.96 15.21 10.60
C GLY A 37 -16.87 15.26 9.53
N PRO A 38 -15.91 16.18 9.63
CA PRO A 38 -14.82 16.32 8.65
C PRO A 38 -13.74 15.23 8.78
N TRP A 39 -13.71 14.48 9.88
CA TRP A 39 -12.70 13.46 10.13
C TRP A 39 -13.07 12.13 9.48
N GLY A 40 -12.12 11.54 8.75
CA GLY A 40 -12.19 10.16 8.26
C GLY A 40 -10.99 9.36 8.72
N VAL A 41 -11.22 8.13 9.18
CA VAL A 41 -10.19 7.18 9.62
C VAL A 41 -10.43 5.84 8.92
N GLN A 42 -9.38 5.23 8.37
CA GLN A 42 -9.42 3.85 7.90
C GLN A 42 -8.21 3.10 8.44
N LEU A 43 -8.42 1.87 8.89
CA LEU A 43 -7.37 1.01 9.42
C LEU A 43 -7.53 -0.38 8.81
N GLN A 44 -6.43 -1.03 8.47
CA GLN A 44 -6.43 -2.42 8.01
C GLN A 44 -5.22 -3.17 8.55
N ALA A 45 -5.45 -4.40 9.01
CA ALA A 45 -4.40 -5.36 9.29
C ALA A 45 -4.68 -6.62 8.49
N THR A 46 -3.69 -7.09 7.74
CA THR A 46 -3.81 -8.28 6.87
C THR A 46 -2.67 -9.23 7.12
N ARG A 47 -2.98 -10.48 7.45
CA ARG A 47 -2.03 -11.58 7.43
C ARG A 47 -1.98 -12.18 6.02
N GLN A 48 -0.80 -12.22 5.43
CA GLN A 48 -0.53 -12.95 4.19
C GLN A 48 0.28 -14.21 4.51
N ASP A 49 -0.17 -15.36 4.01
CA ASP A 49 0.60 -16.60 4.03
C ASP A 49 0.54 -17.26 2.65
N MET A 50 1.67 -17.18 1.94
CA MET A 50 1.93 -17.93 0.73
C MET A 50 2.94 -19.02 1.04
N SER A 51 2.66 -20.22 0.55
CA SER A 51 3.56 -21.36 0.54
C SER A 51 3.79 -21.72 -0.92
N PRO A 52 4.66 -20.99 -1.64
CA PRO A 52 5.05 -21.34 -2.99
C PRO A 52 5.90 -22.61 -2.98
N GLU A 53 5.84 -23.42 -4.03
CA GLU A 53 6.69 -24.60 -4.21
C GLU A 53 7.89 -24.23 -5.12
N ASN A 54 8.75 -23.32 -4.68
CA ASN A 54 9.88 -22.83 -5.48
C ASN A 54 11.05 -23.81 -5.46
N PRO A 55 11.86 -23.88 -6.53
CA PRO A 55 13.14 -24.58 -6.49
C PRO A 55 14.12 -23.88 -5.51
N GLY A 56 14.16 -24.37 -4.26
CA GLY A 56 15.17 -24.03 -3.26
C GLY A 56 14.75 -23.06 -2.15
N ARG A 57 14.04 -21.95 -2.44
CA ARG A 57 13.60 -21.00 -1.41
C ARG A 57 12.15 -20.53 -1.60
N ASP A 58 11.27 -21.00 -0.71
CA ASP A 58 9.83 -20.69 -0.70
C ASP A 58 9.47 -19.37 0.01
N LYS A 59 10.45 -18.46 0.08
CA LYS A 59 10.35 -17.22 0.86
C LYS A 59 9.84 -16.04 0.03
N LEU A 60 9.86 -16.15 -1.29
CA LEU A 60 9.49 -15.09 -2.22
C LEU A 60 8.46 -15.60 -3.22
N VAL A 61 7.57 -14.71 -3.63
CA VAL A 61 6.68 -14.90 -4.78
C VAL A 61 6.88 -13.74 -5.72
N SER A 62 7.08 -14.02 -7.01
CA SER A 62 7.23 -12.98 -8.02
C SER A 62 5.86 -12.50 -8.50
N PHE A 63 5.68 -11.19 -8.45
CA PHE A 63 4.49 -10.47 -8.89
C PHE A 63 4.84 -9.68 -10.16
N GLY A 64 3.86 -9.45 -11.02
CA GLY A 64 3.98 -8.58 -12.19
C GLY A 64 3.18 -7.29 -11.99
N SER A 65 3.77 -6.15 -12.33
CA SER A 65 3.08 -4.86 -12.42
C SER A 65 3.73 -4.00 -13.50
N PHE A 66 2.93 -3.28 -14.27
CA PHE A 66 3.40 -2.56 -15.47
C PHE A 66 4.25 -3.48 -16.36
N ASP A 67 5.43 -3.03 -16.79
CA ASP A 67 6.35 -3.80 -17.64
C ASP A 67 7.43 -4.57 -16.83
N GLY A 68 7.21 -4.77 -15.52
CA GLY A 68 8.22 -5.33 -14.62
C GLY A 68 7.70 -6.45 -13.71
N THR A 69 8.63 -7.28 -13.26
CA THR A 69 8.41 -8.25 -12.18
C THR A 69 9.17 -7.85 -10.93
N PHE A 70 8.57 -8.07 -9.78
CA PHE A 70 9.17 -7.80 -8.47
C PHE A 70 8.86 -8.93 -7.49
N ASN A 71 9.74 -9.12 -6.53
CA ASN A 71 9.59 -10.14 -5.52
C ASN A 71 8.88 -9.59 -4.29
N VAL A 72 7.95 -10.39 -3.76
CA VAL A 72 7.21 -10.11 -2.54
C VAL A 72 7.50 -11.22 -1.54
N ALA A 73 7.70 -10.87 -0.28
CA ALA A 73 7.81 -11.86 0.79
C ALA A 73 6.56 -12.75 0.84
N ALA A 74 6.78 -14.06 0.88
CA ALA A 74 5.69 -15.03 0.86
C ALA A 74 4.79 -14.91 2.09
N LYS A 75 5.35 -14.52 3.24
CA LYS A 75 4.64 -14.41 4.52
C LYS A 75 4.94 -13.09 5.21
N GLY A 76 3.92 -12.51 5.83
CA GLY A 76 4.04 -11.27 6.59
C GLY A 76 2.69 -10.65 6.93
N ASN A 77 2.74 -9.53 7.64
CA ASN A 77 1.60 -8.72 8.01
C ASN A 77 1.65 -7.37 7.29
N LEU A 78 0.56 -6.99 6.63
CA LEU A 78 0.38 -5.66 6.07
C LEU A 78 -0.52 -4.84 7.00
N TYR A 79 0.01 -3.75 7.51
CA TYR A 79 -0.72 -2.76 8.31
C TYR A 79 -0.90 -1.48 7.50
N VAL A 80 -2.09 -0.91 7.54
CA VAL A 80 -2.43 0.36 6.89
C VAL A 80 -3.21 1.22 7.86
N ALA A 81 -2.85 2.49 7.95
CA ALA A 81 -3.56 3.49 8.73
C ALA A 81 -3.69 4.80 7.94
N ASP A 82 -4.93 5.25 7.79
CA ASP A 82 -5.30 6.46 7.08
C ASP A 82 -6.04 7.41 8.00
N LEU A 83 -5.68 8.69 7.92
CA LEU A 83 -6.37 9.79 8.57
C LEU A 83 -6.60 10.91 7.55
N SER A 84 -7.81 11.44 7.52
CA SER A 84 -8.17 12.55 6.63
C SER A 84 -9.05 13.58 7.34
N TYR A 85 -8.95 14.82 6.85
CA TYR A 85 -9.76 15.94 7.30
C TYR A 85 -10.28 16.73 6.10
N ASP A 86 -11.61 16.80 5.98
CA ASP A 86 -12.30 17.65 5.00
C ASP A 86 -12.35 19.09 5.54
N ILE A 87 -11.62 20.01 4.89
CA ILE A 87 -11.66 21.43 5.24
C ILE A 87 -13.00 22.00 4.73
N PRO A 88 -13.86 22.53 5.62
CA PRO A 88 -15.16 23.03 5.21
C PRO A 88 -15.03 24.34 4.41
N GLY A 89 -15.91 24.48 3.41
CA GLY A 89 -16.05 25.71 2.64
C GLY A 89 -15.50 25.63 1.21
N SER A 90 -15.53 26.77 0.53
CA SER A 90 -14.95 26.97 -0.79
C SER A 90 -14.37 28.38 -0.86
N LEU A 91 -13.30 28.55 -1.63
CA LEU A 91 -12.66 29.83 -1.86
C LEU A 91 -12.66 30.15 -3.36
N GLY A 92 -13.75 30.76 -3.82
CA GLY A 92 -13.97 31.09 -5.22
C GLY A 92 -14.03 29.83 -6.10
N TRP A 93 -12.93 29.58 -6.81
CA TRP A 93 -12.75 28.48 -7.76
C TRP A 93 -12.16 27.23 -7.12
N LEU A 94 -11.71 27.31 -5.86
CA LEU A 94 -11.19 26.21 -5.05
C LEU A 94 -12.28 25.62 -4.16
N SER A 95 -12.47 24.31 -4.18
CA SER A 95 -13.43 23.61 -3.33
C SER A 95 -12.96 22.20 -2.95
N GLY A 96 -13.66 21.57 -2.02
CA GLY A 96 -13.44 20.15 -1.69
C GLY A 96 -12.05 19.84 -1.14
N VAL A 97 -11.44 20.79 -0.42
CA VAL A 97 -10.08 20.62 0.10
C VAL A 97 -10.08 19.56 1.18
N LYS A 98 -9.30 18.50 0.97
CA LYS A 98 -9.07 17.42 1.93
C LYS A 98 -7.58 17.26 2.15
N VAL A 99 -7.16 17.32 3.41
CA VAL A 99 -5.80 16.96 3.82
C VAL A 99 -5.81 15.55 4.39
N TYR A 100 -4.76 14.78 4.15
CA TYR A 100 -4.70 13.40 4.59
C TYR A 100 -3.27 12.93 4.84
N GLY A 101 -3.16 11.90 5.67
CA GLY A 101 -1.95 11.14 5.91
C GLY A 101 -2.25 9.65 5.86
N ASN A 102 -1.35 8.88 5.25
CA ASN A 102 -1.39 7.43 5.19
C ASN A 102 -0.06 6.87 5.70
N TYR A 103 -0.10 5.82 6.50
CA TYR A 103 1.05 4.99 6.82
C TYR A 103 0.77 3.53 6.48
N SER A 104 1.74 2.87 5.85
CA SER A 104 1.69 1.43 5.59
C SER A 104 3.01 0.76 5.94
N LEU A 105 2.90 -0.44 6.49
CA LEU A 105 4.02 -1.30 6.88
C LEU A 105 3.75 -2.72 6.39
N PHE A 106 4.67 -3.28 5.63
CA PHE A 106 4.74 -4.71 5.37
C PHE A 106 5.85 -5.33 6.22
N ASP A 107 5.42 -5.87 7.35
CA ASP A 107 6.18 -6.59 8.38
C ASP A 107 6.38 -8.04 7.94
N LYS A 108 7.61 -8.40 7.58
CA LYS A 108 7.93 -9.66 6.91
C LYS A 108 8.38 -10.70 7.94
N ASP A 109 7.85 -11.92 7.82
CA ASP A 109 8.20 -13.01 8.74
C ASP A 109 9.65 -13.48 8.62
N GLU A 110 10.23 -13.33 7.42
CA GLU A 110 11.57 -13.81 7.13
C GLU A 110 12.61 -12.86 7.74
N SER A 111 13.33 -13.33 8.76
CA SER A 111 14.29 -12.51 9.52
C SER A 111 15.48 -11.98 8.71
N SER A 112 15.74 -12.54 7.53
CA SER A 112 16.76 -12.03 6.60
C SER A 112 16.25 -10.95 5.65
N PHE A 113 14.96 -10.57 5.74
CA PHE A 113 14.34 -9.54 4.91
C PHE A 113 14.07 -8.28 5.73
N GLU A 114 14.18 -7.13 5.08
CA GLU A 114 13.91 -5.83 5.68
C GLU A 114 12.47 -5.39 5.41
N ASP A 115 11.76 -4.92 6.44
CA ASP A 115 10.36 -4.47 6.34
C ASP A 115 10.17 -3.28 5.40
N SER A 116 9.06 -3.26 4.66
CA SER A 116 8.76 -2.12 3.78
C SER A 116 7.85 -1.13 4.46
N GLN A 117 8.20 0.15 4.41
CA GLN A 117 7.44 1.22 5.04
C GLN A 117 7.18 2.36 4.09
N ARG A 118 5.97 2.90 4.14
CA ARG A 118 5.59 4.11 3.41
C ARG A 118 4.72 5.00 4.25
N PHE A 119 5.05 6.27 4.24
CA PHE A 119 4.25 7.36 4.73
C PHE A 119 3.92 8.31 3.59
N ILE A 120 2.66 8.75 3.51
CA ILE A 120 2.19 9.73 2.54
C ILE A 120 1.54 10.86 3.31
N LEU A 121 1.94 12.11 3.01
CA LEU A 121 1.18 13.30 3.38
C LEU A 121 0.69 13.96 2.11
N GLY A 122 -0.61 14.23 2.05
CA GLY A 122 -1.23 14.74 0.84
C GLY A 122 -2.34 15.74 1.09
N THR A 123 -2.66 16.44 0.01
CA THR A 123 -3.87 17.24 -0.09
C THR A 123 -4.52 17.01 -1.45
N SER A 124 -5.84 17.03 -1.47
CA SER A 124 -6.62 17.03 -2.69
C SER A 124 -7.63 18.17 -2.68
N PHE A 125 -7.91 18.73 -3.85
CA PHE A 125 -8.83 19.84 -4.02
C PHE A 125 -9.33 19.91 -5.46
N SER A 126 -10.47 20.57 -5.65
CA SER A 126 -11.03 20.86 -6.96
C SER A 126 -10.82 22.31 -7.35
N LEU A 127 -10.54 22.52 -8.63
CA LEU A 127 -10.34 23.78 -9.30
C LEU A 127 -11.28 23.84 -10.52
N LYS A 128 -12.52 24.25 -10.29
CA LYS A 128 -13.64 24.00 -11.23
C LYS A 128 -13.72 22.50 -11.59
N ASP A 129 -13.56 22.18 -12.87
CA ASP A 129 -13.66 20.84 -13.45
C ASP A 129 -12.39 20.00 -13.26
N LEU A 130 -11.32 20.60 -12.73
CA LEU A 130 -10.08 19.89 -12.41
C LEU A 130 -10.11 19.40 -10.97
N TRP A 131 -9.77 18.14 -10.75
CA TRP A 131 -9.44 17.62 -9.42
C TRP A 131 -7.94 17.38 -9.36
N ILE A 132 -7.29 17.87 -8.32
CA ILE A 132 -5.84 17.82 -8.16
C ILE A 132 -5.53 17.19 -6.81
N ALA A 133 -4.61 16.24 -6.79
CA ALA A 133 -3.99 15.72 -5.57
C ALA A 133 -2.47 15.92 -5.64
N VAL A 134 -1.89 16.43 -4.55
CA VAL A 134 -0.45 16.63 -4.39
C VAL A 134 -0.02 15.87 -3.13
N GLU A 135 0.99 15.01 -3.29
CA GLU A 135 1.41 14.08 -2.26
C GLU A 135 2.93 14.12 -2.10
N TRP A 136 3.38 14.16 -0.86
CA TRP A 136 4.74 13.88 -0.47
C TRP A 136 4.79 12.45 0.08
N LEU A 137 5.54 11.60 -0.60
CA LEU A 137 5.76 10.22 -0.24
C LEU A 137 7.13 10.11 0.42
N HIS A 138 7.19 9.38 1.53
CA HIS A 138 8.40 9.10 2.27
C HIS A 138 8.43 7.61 2.64
N GLY A 139 9.45 6.88 2.22
CA GLY A 139 9.47 5.43 2.40
C GLY A 139 10.86 4.84 2.60
N LYS A 140 10.89 3.65 3.20
CA LYS A 140 12.08 2.82 3.41
C LYS A 140 11.81 1.42 2.88
N HIS A 141 12.76 0.85 2.13
CA HIS A 141 12.55 -0.40 1.38
C HIS A 141 11.25 -0.37 0.57
N ASP A 142 11.02 0.78 -0.07
CA ASP A 142 9.85 1.04 -0.89
C ASP A 142 10.19 0.81 -2.37
N PRO A 143 9.36 0.11 -3.16
CA PRO A 143 9.66 -0.16 -4.58
C PRO A 143 9.46 1.04 -5.51
N TYR A 144 8.77 2.10 -5.08
CA TYR A 144 8.35 3.22 -5.94
C TYR A 144 8.81 4.60 -5.47
N ILE A 145 9.57 4.67 -4.38
CA ILE A 145 10.12 5.92 -3.83
C ILE A 145 11.64 5.88 -3.96
N GLY A 146 12.22 7.00 -4.41
CA GLY A 146 13.60 7.18 -4.89
C GLY A 146 14.68 6.24 -4.31
N GLY A 147 15.61 5.77 -5.14
CA GLY A 147 16.74 4.92 -4.68
C GLY A 147 16.37 3.52 -4.18
N GLY A 148 15.09 3.23 -3.91
CA GLY A 148 14.57 1.91 -3.59
C GLY A 148 14.70 0.92 -4.75
N SER A 149 14.80 -0.37 -4.41
CA SER A 149 14.85 -1.44 -5.41
C SER A 149 13.43 -1.82 -5.82
N TYR A 150 13.00 -1.43 -7.02
CA TYR A 150 11.69 -1.86 -7.56
C TYR A 150 11.50 -3.38 -7.45
N THR A 151 12.56 -4.17 -7.71
CA THR A 151 12.47 -5.63 -7.78
C THR A 151 12.51 -6.34 -6.43
N GLN A 152 13.14 -5.76 -5.40
CA GLN A 152 13.37 -6.46 -4.12
C GLN A 152 12.79 -5.77 -2.89
N SER A 153 12.36 -4.51 -2.99
CA SER A 153 11.87 -3.74 -1.83
C SER A 153 10.78 -4.47 -1.04
N LEU A 154 9.82 -5.14 -1.71
CA LEU A 154 8.76 -5.93 -1.04
C LEU A 154 9.18 -7.36 -0.66
N GLY A 155 10.37 -7.79 -1.05
CA GLY A 155 10.97 -9.09 -0.75
C GLY A 155 12.10 -8.94 0.26
N ALA A 156 13.34 -9.12 -0.19
CA ALA A 156 14.52 -9.03 0.67
C ALA A 156 14.78 -7.63 1.27
N GLY A 157 14.28 -6.57 0.62
CA GLY A 157 14.52 -5.19 1.02
C GLY A 157 15.07 -4.33 -0.12
N GLY A 158 15.06 -3.03 0.09
CA GLY A 158 15.60 -2.02 -0.83
C GLY A 158 16.63 -1.11 -0.17
N SER A 159 16.59 0.19 -0.48
CA SER A 159 17.45 1.18 0.17
C SER A 159 17.26 1.18 1.69
N GLU A 160 18.37 1.16 2.43
CA GLU A 160 18.41 1.36 3.89
C GLU A 160 18.11 2.81 4.30
N ARG A 161 18.06 3.72 3.34
CA ARG A 161 17.74 5.13 3.60
C ARG A 161 16.24 5.33 3.48
N TRP A 162 15.76 6.28 4.27
CA TRP A 162 14.47 6.88 4.02
C TRP A 162 14.60 7.81 2.83
N GLU A 163 13.77 7.56 1.83
CA GLU A 163 13.79 8.25 0.55
C GLU A 163 12.47 8.99 0.40
N ASN A 164 12.43 9.99 -0.48
CA ASN A 164 11.23 10.79 -0.67
C ASN A 164 10.94 11.09 -2.14
N GLN A 165 9.66 11.29 -2.43
CA GLN A 165 9.20 11.67 -3.77
C GLN A 165 7.98 12.58 -3.65
N LEU A 166 7.91 13.59 -4.52
CA LEU A 166 6.69 14.37 -4.71
C LEU A 166 5.91 13.75 -5.87
N TYR A 167 4.62 13.55 -5.67
CA TYR A 167 3.70 13.01 -6.66
C TYR A 167 2.51 13.96 -6.82
N THR A 168 1.99 14.08 -8.03
CA THR A 168 0.82 14.91 -8.30
C THR A 168 -0.05 14.23 -9.34
N ASN A 169 -1.35 14.15 -9.06
CA ASN A 169 -2.36 13.63 -9.96
C ASN A 169 -3.35 14.73 -10.31
N ILE A 170 -3.70 14.85 -11.59
CA ILE A 170 -4.63 15.85 -12.11
C ILE A 170 -5.67 15.11 -12.96
N GLY A 171 -6.93 15.15 -12.52
CA GLY A 171 -8.07 14.64 -13.26
C GLY A 171 -8.94 15.78 -13.79
N TYR A 172 -9.46 15.63 -15.01
CA TYR A 172 -10.47 16.53 -15.57
C TYR A 172 -11.81 15.80 -15.64
N TYR A 173 -12.84 16.41 -15.06
CA TYR A 173 -14.18 15.84 -14.97
C TYR A 173 -15.15 16.78 -15.71
N PHE A 174 -15.84 16.24 -16.71
CA PHE A 174 -16.83 16.96 -17.55
C PHE A 174 -18.24 16.44 -17.31
#